data_AF-A0A1V4XXW9-F1
#
_entry.id   AF-A0A1V4XXW9-F1
#
_cell.length_a   1.000
_cell.length_b   1.000
_cell.length_c   1.000
_cell.angle_alpha   90.00
_cell.angle_beta   90.00
_cell.angle_gamma   90.00
#
_symmetry.space_group_name_H-M   'P 1'
#
loop_
_entity.id
_entity.type
_entity.pdbx_description
1 polymer ?
#
loop_
_entity_poly.entity_id
_entity_poly.type
_entity_poly.pdbx_seq_one_letter_code
_entity_poly.pdbx_strand_id
1 'polypeptide(L)'
;MAEIKSTLDLIMERTKGLTMTEEEKKALHSRELGGKVKGWVQKCIDGTLDLARLKEEIQQEKAKEPELRPALLKELLDRVDPDGNSERVFQMMESILHRDTAPLRELIGGYRTELSEKERELAAKAISDLSQQGISGSAVVPNLDRDPLWIKVREQLKDRSIQKIRSAVAR
;
A
#
# COMPACT_ATOMS: atom_id res chain seq x y z
N MET A 1 32.76 -53.63 -17.79
CA MET A 1 31.30 -53.71 -18.01
C MET A 1 30.75 -52.33 -17.71
N ALA A 2 30.18 -51.63 -18.68
CA ALA A 2 29.65 -50.28 -18.49
C ALA A 2 28.16 -50.39 -18.15
N GLU A 3 27.81 -50.21 -16.87
CA GLU A 3 26.43 -50.15 -16.43
C GLU A 3 25.83 -48.82 -16.89
N ILE A 4 24.87 -48.88 -17.82
CA ILE A 4 24.12 -47.70 -18.26
C ILE A 4 23.18 -47.33 -17.12
N LYS A 5 23.45 -46.20 -16.46
CA LYS A 5 22.57 -45.63 -15.42
C LYS A 5 21.18 -45.38 -15.99
N SER A 6 20.14 -45.74 -15.22
CA SER A 6 18.75 -45.47 -15.58
C SER A 6 18.51 -43.96 -15.68
N THR A 7 17.65 -43.53 -16.59
CA THR A 7 17.22 -42.12 -16.72
C THR A 7 16.70 -41.57 -15.40
N LEU A 8 16.07 -42.42 -14.57
CA LEU A 8 15.54 -42.05 -13.27
C LEU A 8 16.67 -41.81 -12.24
N ASP A 9 17.72 -42.63 -12.24
CA ASP A 9 18.90 -42.43 -11.38
C ASP A 9 19.64 -41.14 -11.74
N LEU A 10 19.74 -40.84 -13.04
CA LEU A 10 20.34 -39.61 -13.55
C LEU A 10 19.54 -38.37 -13.13
N ILE A 11 18.21 -38.46 -13.13
CA ILE A 11 17.32 -37.40 -12.63
C ILE A 11 17.50 -37.22 -11.12
N MET A 12 17.49 -38.31 -10.33
CA MET A 12 17.65 -38.26 -8.88
C MET A 12 19.04 -37.76 -8.44
N GLU A 13 20.09 -38.08 -9.18
CA GLU A 13 21.45 -37.60 -8.97
C GLU A 13 21.57 -36.09 -9.27
N ARG A 14 20.84 -35.59 -10.27
CA ARG A 14 20.75 -34.15 -10.56
C ARG A 14 19.84 -33.37 -9.60
N THR A 15 18.83 -34.01 -9.02
CA THR A 15 17.92 -33.38 -8.04
C THR A 15 18.34 -33.56 -6.58
N LYS A 16 19.41 -34.31 -6.31
CA LYS A 16 19.89 -34.62 -4.94
C LYS A 16 20.31 -33.38 -4.13
N GLY A 17 20.62 -32.27 -4.80
CA GLY A 17 20.89 -30.97 -4.18
C GLY A 17 19.77 -29.93 -4.34
N LEU A 18 18.62 -30.32 -4.91
CA LEU A 18 17.43 -29.47 -5.11
C LEU A 18 16.39 -29.65 -3.98
N THR A 19 16.81 -30.09 -2.80
CA THR A 19 15.96 -30.02 -1.61
C THR A 19 15.99 -28.57 -1.13
N MET A 20 14.90 -27.83 -1.33
CA MET A 20 14.76 -26.48 -0.78
C MET A 20 15.13 -26.51 0.71
N THR A 21 16.04 -25.64 1.09
CA THR A 21 16.36 -25.39 2.49
C THR A 21 15.11 -24.92 3.23
N GLU A 22 15.07 -25.09 4.55
CA GLU A 22 13.93 -24.61 5.35
C GLU A 22 13.75 -23.08 5.23
N GLU A 23 14.84 -22.34 4.97
CA GLU A 23 14.81 -20.91 4.68
C GLU A 23 14.13 -20.61 3.34
N GLU A 24 14.51 -21.33 2.28
CA GLU A 24 13.89 -21.21 0.96
C GLU A 24 12.40 -21.58 0.99
N LYS A 25 12.03 -22.64 1.73
CA LYS A 25 10.63 -23.05 1.88
C LYS A 25 9.81 -21.96 2.57
N LYS A 26 10.32 -21.39 3.66
CA LYS A 26 9.65 -20.28 4.36
C LYS A 26 9.54 -19.03 3.48
N ALA A 27 10.57 -18.71 2.71
CA ALA A 27 10.57 -17.58 1.79
C ALA A 27 9.53 -17.77 0.67
N LEU A 28 9.46 -18.96 0.09
CA LEU A 28 8.46 -19.31 -0.91
C LEU A 28 7.04 -19.22 -0.33
N HIS A 29 6.81 -19.81 0.85
CA HIS A 29 5.54 -19.78 1.55
C HIS A 29 5.05 -18.35 1.83
N SER A 30 5.94 -17.51 2.36
CA SER A 30 5.66 -16.09 2.62
C SER A 30 5.30 -15.33 1.34
N ARG A 31 5.99 -15.61 0.24
CA ARG A 31 5.71 -15.02 -1.07
C ARG A 31 4.36 -15.46 -1.63
N GLU A 32 4.02 -16.74 -1.51
CA GLU A 32 2.73 -17.28 -1.96
C GLU A 32 1.57 -16.69 -1.15
N LEU A 33 1.71 -16.65 0.17
CA LEU A 33 0.75 -16.03 1.07
C LEU A 33 0.56 -14.55 0.74
N GLY A 34 1.66 -13.81 0.52
CA GLY A 34 1.61 -12.41 0.11
C GLY A 34 0.90 -12.21 -1.23
N GLY A 35 1.16 -13.06 -2.22
CA GLY A 35 0.46 -13.02 -3.51
C GLY A 35 -1.04 -13.27 -3.38
N LYS A 36 -1.44 -14.23 -2.54
CA LYS A 36 -2.84 -14.55 -2.24
C LYS A 36 -3.57 -13.38 -1.58
N VAL A 37 -2.98 -12.83 -0.52
CA VAL A 37 -3.49 -11.66 0.20
C VAL A 37 -3.66 -10.47 -0.75
N LYS A 38 -2.64 -10.18 -1.57
CA LYS A 38 -2.69 -9.11 -2.57
C LYS A 38 -3.84 -9.31 -3.56
N GLY A 39 -4.04 -10.54 -4.04
CA GLY A 39 -5.14 -10.88 -4.95
C GLY A 39 -6.51 -10.65 -4.31
N TRP A 40 -6.69 -11.04 -3.05
CA TRP A 40 -7.93 -10.81 -2.30
C TRP A 40 -8.25 -9.33 -2.09
N VAL A 41 -7.27 -8.56 -1.61
CA VAL A 41 -7.40 -7.12 -1.40
C VAL A 41 -7.74 -6.42 -2.72
N GLN A 42 -7.05 -6.78 -3.80
CA GLN A 42 -7.30 -6.19 -5.12
C GLN A 42 -8.72 -6.49 -5.62
N LYS A 43 -9.19 -7.75 -5.54
CA LYS A 43 -10.56 -8.11 -5.93
C LYS A 43 -11.62 -7.35 -5.14
N CYS A 44 -11.38 -7.11 -3.86
CA CYS A 44 -12.27 -6.32 -3.01
C CYS A 44 -12.28 -4.82 -3.36
N ILE A 45 -11.14 -4.27 -3.76
CA ILE A 45 -11.01 -2.90 -4.27
C ILE A 45 -11.73 -2.76 -5.61
N ASP A 46 -11.56 -3.73 -6.50
CA ASP A 46 -12.16 -3.74 -7.84
C ASP A 46 -13.68 -4.06 -7.81
N GLY A 47 -14.23 -4.40 -6.64
CA GLY A 47 -15.64 -4.74 -6.45
C GLY A 47 -16.03 -6.12 -6.99
N THR A 48 -15.06 -6.93 -7.43
CA THR A 48 -15.29 -8.30 -7.93
C THR A 48 -15.44 -9.34 -6.80
N LEU A 49 -15.03 -8.97 -5.58
CA LEU A 49 -15.25 -9.72 -4.36
C LEU A 49 -15.89 -8.81 -3.31
N ASP A 50 -16.99 -9.25 -2.71
CA ASP A 50 -17.62 -8.53 -1.61
C ASP A 50 -16.92 -8.80 -0.28
N LEU A 51 -17.15 -7.92 0.71
CA LEU A 51 -16.49 -8.00 2.02
C LEU A 51 -16.92 -9.22 2.83
N ALA A 52 -18.17 -9.69 2.67
CA ALA A 52 -18.67 -10.82 3.43
C ALA A 52 -17.98 -12.12 2.98
N ARG A 53 -17.90 -12.33 1.66
CA ARG A 53 -17.15 -13.44 1.05
C ARG A 53 -15.67 -13.38 1.38
N LEU A 54 -15.05 -12.21 1.30
CA LEU A 54 -13.65 -12.06 1.71
C LEU A 54 -13.44 -12.47 3.18
N LYS A 55 -14.35 -12.06 4.07
CA LYS A 55 -14.30 -12.43 5.49
C LYS A 55 -14.41 -13.94 5.69
N GLU A 56 -15.28 -14.61 4.93
CA GLU A 56 -15.42 -16.07 4.96
C GLU A 56 -14.14 -16.77 4.47
N GLU A 57 -13.58 -16.36 3.33
CA GLU A 57 -12.34 -16.93 2.78
C GLU A 57 -11.18 -16.80 3.78
N ILE A 58 -11.04 -15.62 4.40
CA ILE A 58 -10.00 -15.37 5.40
C ILE A 58 -10.23 -16.22 6.64
N GLN A 59 -11.48 -16.39 7.09
CA GLN A 59 -11.79 -17.17 8.28
C GLN A 59 -11.47 -18.66 8.09
N GLN A 60 -11.74 -19.20 6.90
CA GLN A 60 -11.37 -20.58 6.55
C GLN A 60 -9.86 -20.77 6.47
N GLU A 61 -9.14 -19.79 5.92
CA GLU A 61 -7.69 -19.88 5.72
C GLU A 61 -6.90 -19.60 6.99
N LYS A 62 -7.39 -18.74 7.89
CA LYS A 62 -6.72 -18.36 9.15
C LYS A 62 -6.36 -19.57 10.03
N ALA A 63 -7.13 -20.66 9.96
CA ALA A 63 -6.83 -21.88 10.71
C ALA A 63 -5.58 -22.63 10.19
N LYS A 64 -5.24 -22.43 8.91
CA LYS A 64 -4.09 -23.07 8.24
C LYS A 64 -2.88 -22.14 8.23
N GLU A 65 -3.13 -20.83 8.15
CA GLU A 65 -2.11 -19.80 7.93
C GLU A 65 -2.08 -18.79 9.08
N PRO A 66 -1.27 -19.01 10.14
CA PRO A 66 -1.15 -18.06 11.25
C PRO A 66 -0.57 -16.70 10.81
N GLU A 67 0.27 -16.70 9.77
CA GLU A 67 0.87 -15.49 9.17
C GLU A 67 -0.11 -14.70 8.28
N LEU A 68 -1.33 -15.19 8.07
CA LEU A 68 -2.30 -14.54 7.19
C LEU A 68 -2.71 -13.16 7.71
N ARG A 69 -2.97 -13.05 9.02
CA ARG A 69 -3.36 -11.77 9.65
C ARG A 69 -2.29 -10.69 9.52
N PRO A 70 -1.01 -10.93 9.89
CA PRO A 70 0.03 -9.92 9.71
C PRO A 70 0.29 -9.60 8.24
N ALA A 71 0.24 -10.60 7.34
CA ALA A 71 0.37 -10.36 5.89
C ALA A 71 -0.76 -9.46 5.35
N LEU A 72 -2.00 -9.71 5.77
CA LEU A 72 -3.16 -8.89 5.39
C LEU A 72 -3.07 -7.47 5.94
N LEU A 73 -2.69 -7.32 7.21
CA LEU A 73 -2.50 -5.99 7.80
C LEU A 73 -1.45 -5.19 7.02
N LYS A 74 -0.31 -5.83 6.71
CA LYS A 74 0.76 -5.19 5.94
C LYS A 74 0.28 -4.74 4.56
N GLU A 75 -0.38 -5.62 3.80
CA GLU A 75 -0.92 -5.27 2.47
C GLU A 75 -1.92 -4.13 2.57
N LEU A 76 -2.86 -4.16 3.53
CA LEU A 76 -3.84 -3.08 3.68
C LEU A 76 -3.17 -1.73 3.98
N LEU A 77 -2.14 -1.71 4.82
CA LEU A 77 -1.39 -0.47 5.11
C LEU A 77 -0.61 0.04 3.92
N ASP A 78 0.01 -0.85 3.15
CA ASP A 78 0.73 -0.48 1.93
C ASP A 78 -0.22 0.08 0.84
N ARG A 79 -1.53 -0.18 0.96
CA ARG A 79 -2.57 0.34 0.07
C ARG A 79 -3.23 1.64 0.55
N VAL A 80 -2.91 2.13 1.76
CA VAL A 80 -3.42 3.42 2.22
C VAL A 80 -2.71 4.53 1.46
N ASP A 81 -3.47 5.23 0.62
CA ASP A 81 -3.01 6.43 -0.10
C ASP A 81 -3.64 7.68 0.54
N PRO A 82 -2.84 8.60 1.11
CA PRO A 82 -3.34 9.87 1.65
C PRO A 82 -4.02 10.76 0.60
N ASP A 83 -3.54 10.71 -0.64
CA ASP A 83 -4.09 11.46 -1.78
C ASP A 83 -5.35 10.80 -2.35
N GLY A 84 -5.46 9.47 -2.21
CA GLY A 84 -6.48 8.65 -2.84
C GLY A 84 -7.71 8.40 -1.97
N ASN A 85 -8.60 7.54 -2.49
CA ASN A 85 -9.71 7.00 -1.73
C ASN A 85 -9.30 5.69 -1.04
N SER A 86 -9.09 5.76 0.27
CA SER A 86 -8.74 4.61 1.12
C SER A 86 -9.94 3.98 1.83
N GLU A 87 -11.18 4.38 1.51
CA GLU A 87 -12.38 3.93 2.24
C GLU A 87 -12.55 2.41 2.22
N ARG A 88 -12.33 1.79 1.06
CA ARG A 88 -12.45 0.33 0.92
C ARG A 88 -11.44 -0.41 1.78
N VAL A 89 -10.23 0.13 1.90
CA VAL A 89 -9.16 -0.39 2.76
C VAL A 89 -9.58 -0.30 4.22
N PHE A 90 -10.13 0.83 4.64
CA PHE A 90 -10.63 1.00 6.02
C PHE A 90 -11.77 0.05 6.36
N GLN A 91 -12.73 -0.13 5.45
CA GLN A 91 -13.81 -1.11 5.63
C GLN A 91 -13.26 -2.53 5.83
N MET A 92 -12.22 -2.91 5.09
CA MET A 92 -11.54 -4.21 5.26
C MET A 92 -10.86 -4.29 6.64
N MET A 93 -10.15 -3.25 7.08
CA MET A 93 -9.50 -3.21 8.40
C MET A 93 -10.51 -3.34 9.55
N GLU A 94 -11.65 -2.66 9.47
CA GLU A 94 -12.70 -2.71 10.50
C GLU A 94 -13.43 -4.05 10.49
N SER A 95 -13.83 -4.53 9.32
CA SER A 95 -14.71 -5.70 9.18
C SER A 95 -13.98 -7.03 9.42
N ILE A 96 -12.70 -7.11 9.04
CA ILE A 96 -11.92 -8.35 9.02
C ILE A 96 -10.88 -8.37 10.15
N LEU A 97 -10.14 -7.27 10.32
CA LEU A 97 -9.09 -7.17 11.33
C LEU A 97 -9.62 -6.65 12.67
N HIS A 98 -10.83 -6.09 12.71
CA HIS A 98 -11.43 -5.46 13.89
C HIS A 98 -10.52 -4.37 14.49
N ARG A 99 -9.83 -3.63 13.61
CA ARG A 99 -8.98 -2.52 14.00
C ARG A 99 -9.70 -1.20 13.80
N ASP A 100 -9.53 -0.31 14.76
CA ASP A 100 -9.96 1.07 14.63
C ASP A 100 -9.16 1.79 13.55
N THR A 101 -9.86 2.42 12.61
CA THR A 101 -9.26 3.21 11.52
C THR A 101 -9.32 4.70 11.80
N ALA A 102 -9.98 5.14 12.88
CA ALA A 102 -10.09 6.55 13.23
C ALA A 102 -8.73 7.26 13.32
N PRO A 103 -7.67 6.68 13.93
CA PRO A 103 -6.35 7.32 13.94
C PRO A 103 -5.74 7.50 12.55
N LEU A 104 -5.96 6.54 11.64
CA LEU A 104 -5.48 6.64 10.25
C LEU A 104 -6.26 7.70 9.47
N ARG A 105 -7.57 7.77 9.66
CA ARG A 105 -8.43 8.79 9.06
C ARG A 105 -8.06 10.19 9.54
N GLU A 106 -7.78 10.35 10.83
CA GLU A 106 -7.31 11.61 11.42
C GLU A 106 -5.96 12.03 10.83
N LEU A 107 -5.00 11.11 10.71
CA LEU A 107 -3.70 11.39 10.08
C LEU A 107 -3.85 11.85 8.63
N ILE A 108 -4.72 11.21 7.84
CA ILE A 108 -5.01 11.62 6.46
C ILE A 108 -5.74 12.98 6.43
N GLY A 109 -6.67 13.21 7.36
CA GLY A 109 -7.37 14.50 7.49
C GLY A 109 -6.41 15.65 7.80
N GLY A 110 -5.46 15.42 8.72
CA GLY A 110 -4.40 16.37 9.04
C GLY A 110 -3.50 16.65 7.82
N TYR A 111 -3.10 15.62 7.09
CA TYR A 111 -2.35 15.77 5.83
C TYR A 111 -3.10 16.63 4.81
N ARG A 112 -4.39 16.36 4.57
CA ARG A 112 -5.19 17.10 3.60
C ARG A 112 -5.38 18.57 4.00
N THR A 113 -5.48 18.82 5.30
CA THR A 113 -5.57 20.19 5.84
C THR A 113 -4.25 20.94 5.61
N GLU A 114 -3.11 20.35 6.01
CA GLU A 114 -1.78 20.93 5.81
C GLU A 114 -1.47 21.16 4.32
N LEU A 115 -1.87 20.23 3.45
CA LEU A 115 -1.74 20.36 2.00
C LEU A 115 -2.53 21.55 1.46
N SER A 116 -3.80 21.69 1.85
CA SER A 116 -4.66 22.78 1.39
C SER A 116 -4.19 24.14 1.91
N GLU A 117 -3.69 24.22 3.14
CA GLU A 117 -3.09 25.44 3.69
C GLU A 117 -1.86 25.87 2.89
N LYS A 118 -0.94 24.93 2.60
CA LYS A 118 0.26 25.21 1.81
C LYS A 118 -0.05 25.60 0.37
N GLU A 119 -1.05 24.97 -0.24
CA GLU A 119 -1.54 25.33 -1.57
C GLU A 119 -2.03 26.77 -1.60
N ARG A 120 -2.85 27.18 -0.62
CA ARG A 120 -3.37 28.55 -0.52
C ARG A 120 -2.27 29.58 -0.28
N GLU A 121 -1.31 29.27 0.60
CA GLU A 121 -0.17 30.15 0.88
C GLU A 121 0.65 30.42 -0.40
N LEU A 122 0.97 29.37 -1.16
CA LEU A 122 1.74 29.49 -2.40
C LEU A 122 0.93 30.14 -3.52
N ALA A 123 -0.36 29.83 -3.65
CA ALA A 123 -1.25 30.49 -4.60
C ALA A 123 -1.33 32.00 -4.33
N ALA A 124 -1.50 32.40 -3.07
CA ALA A 124 -1.56 33.81 -2.68
C ALA A 124 -0.24 34.54 -3.00
N LYS A 125 0.90 33.89 -2.76
CA LYS A 125 2.21 34.43 -3.11
C LYS A 125 2.36 34.59 -4.63
N ALA A 126 1.99 33.57 -5.40
CA ALA A 126 2.06 33.62 -6.87
C ALA A 126 1.15 34.72 -7.45
N ILE A 127 -0.05 34.92 -6.89
CA ILE A 127 -0.94 36.03 -7.27
C ILE A 127 -0.29 37.39 -6.97
N SER A 128 0.34 37.54 -5.80
CA SER A 128 1.06 38.76 -5.43
C SER A 128 2.21 39.05 -6.39
N ASP A 129 3.02 38.04 -6.73
CA ASP A 129 4.14 38.18 -7.65
C ASP A 129 3.67 38.56 -9.07
N LEU A 130 2.58 37.94 -9.55
CA LEU A 130 1.93 38.31 -10.82
C LEU A 130 1.40 39.75 -10.80
N SER A 131 0.80 40.18 -9.69
CA SER A 131 0.30 41.54 -9.53
C SER A 131 1.42 42.58 -9.60
N GLN A 132 2.60 42.27 -9.05
CA GLN A 132 3.78 43.13 -9.19
C GLN A 132 4.28 43.23 -10.64
N GLN A 133 4.02 42.21 -11.46
CA GLN A 133 4.30 42.21 -12.90
C GLN A 133 3.18 42.85 -13.74
N GLY A 134 2.17 43.44 -13.09
CA GLY A 134 1.04 44.09 -13.74
C GLY A 134 -0.07 43.12 -14.19
N ILE A 135 0.03 41.84 -13.85
CA ILE A 135 -0.98 40.82 -14.15
C ILE A 135 -1.91 40.71 -12.95
N SER A 136 -3.14 41.22 -13.08
CA SER A 136 -4.13 41.22 -12.00
C SER A 136 -5.54 40.96 -12.51
N GLY A 137 -6.42 40.49 -11.64
CA GLY A 137 -7.82 40.20 -11.97
C GLY A 137 -8.35 38.96 -11.25
N SER A 138 -9.66 38.89 -11.05
CA SER A 138 -10.33 37.77 -10.38
C SER A 138 -10.26 36.45 -11.17
N ALA A 139 -9.91 36.51 -12.45
CA ALA A 139 -9.73 35.34 -13.32
C ALA A 139 -8.28 34.79 -13.33
N VAL A 140 -7.35 35.41 -12.60
CA VAL A 140 -5.96 34.94 -12.55
C VAL A 140 -5.86 33.73 -11.63
N VAL A 141 -5.59 32.57 -12.21
CA VAL A 141 -5.37 31.31 -11.49
C VAL A 141 -3.93 30.85 -11.72
N PRO A 142 -3.05 30.93 -10.69
CA PRO A 142 -1.69 30.42 -10.79
C PRO A 142 -1.66 28.91 -11.05
N ASN A 143 -0.79 28.47 -11.95
CA ASN A 143 -0.56 27.05 -12.19
C ASN A 143 0.50 26.51 -11.24
N LEU A 144 0.08 26.06 -10.06
CA LEU A 144 0.97 25.47 -9.05
C LEU A 144 1.54 24.11 -9.49
N ASP A 145 0.84 23.35 -10.33
CA ASP A 145 1.32 22.03 -10.79
C ASP A 145 2.63 22.11 -11.60
N ARG A 146 3.00 23.30 -12.09
CA ARG A 146 4.28 23.55 -12.76
C ARG A 146 5.29 24.28 -11.88
N ASP A 147 4.95 24.62 -10.64
CA ASP A 147 5.84 25.26 -9.67
C ASP A 147 6.75 24.19 -9.01
N PRO A 148 8.09 24.24 -9.21
CA PRO A 148 9.02 23.30 -8.57
C PRO A 148 8.97 23.32 -7.04
N LEU A 149 8.66 24.48 -6.44
CA LEU A 149 8.53 24.60 -4.98
C LEU A 149 7.30 23.85 -4.49
N TRP A 150 6.17 23.98 -5.18
CA TRP A 150 4.95 23.26 -4.85
C TRP A 150 5.13 21.75 -4.96
N ILE A 151 5.71 21.29 -6.08
CA ILE A 151 5.98 19.86 -6.32
C ILE A 151 6.80 19.28 -5.15
N LYS A 152 7.86 19.97 -4.75
CA LYS A 152 8.73 19.55 -3.65
C LYS A 152 8.02 19.54 -2.30
N VAL A 153 7.24 20.57 -1.99
CA VAL A 153 6.47 20.64 -0.72
C VAL A 153 5.45 19.52 -0.67
N ARG A 154 4.70 19.30 -1.75
CA ARG A 154 3.70 18.23 -1.84
C ARG A 154 4.33 16.85 -1.63
N GLU A 155 5.46 16.57 -2.28
CA GLU A 155 6.19 15.30 -2.13
C GLU A 155 6.64 15.10 -0.66
N GLN A 156 7.24 16.12 -0.04
CA GLN A 156 7.68 16.05 1.36
C GLN A 156 6.53 15.81 2.34
N LEU A 157 5.38 16.48 2.13
CA LEU A 157 4.19 16.29 2.96
C LEU A 157 3.63 14.87 2.79
N LYS A 158 3.61 14.36 1.55
CA LYS A 158 3.15 13.01 1.24
C LYS A 158 4.03 11.96 1.93
N ASP A 159 5.34 12.05 1.77
CA ASP A 159 6.30 11.10 2.36
C ASP A 159 6.21 11.08 3.89
N ARG A 160 6.13 12.26 4.50
CA ARG A 160 5.94 12.39 5.95
C ARG A 160 4.66 11.70 6.41
N SER A 161 3.58 11.83 5.65
CA SER A 161 2.27 11.26 5.99
C SER A 161 2.28 9.74 5.84
N ILE A 162 2.86 9.21 4.76
CA ILE A 162 3.06 7.76 4.56
C ILE A 162 3.91 7.18 5.70
N GLN A 163 4.98 7.86 6.10
CA GLN A 163 5.82 7.41 7.20
C GLN A 163 5.07 7.37 8.54
N LYS A 164 4.24 8.40 8.82
CA LYS A 164 3.36 8.42 10.00
C LYS A 164 2.38 7.25 9.99
N ILE A 165 1.69 7.01 8.87
CA ILE A 165 0.75 5.90 8.70
C ILE A 165 1.43 4.54 8.95
N ARG A 166 2.62 4.32 8.38
CA ARG A 166 3.39 3.10 8.61
C ARG A 166 3.83 2.94 10.06
N SER A 167 4.25 4.02 10.71
CA SER A 167 4.71 4.00 12.11
C SER A 167 3.59 3.81 13.13
N ALA A 168 2.36 4.24 12.81
CA ALA A 168 1.20 4.18 13.71
C ALA A 168 0.79 2.73 14.04
N VAL A 169 1.26 1.75 13.27
CA VAL A 169 0.86 0.33 13.40
C VAL A 169 1.99 -0.56 13.94
N ALA A 170 3.18 -0.01 14.16
CA ALA A 170 4.27 -0.70 14.86
C ALA A 170 4.07 -0.75 16.40
N ARG A 171 2.93 -0.26 16.90
CA ARG A 171 2.49 -0.30 18.30
C ARG A 171 1.23 -1.14 18.41
#